data_AF-A0A5C9E0U4-F1
#
_entry.id   AF-A0A5C9E0U4-F1
#
_cell.length_a   1.000
_cell.length_b   1.000
_cell.length_c   1.000
_cell.angle_alpha   90.00
_cell.angle_beta   90.00
_cell.angle_gamma   90.00
#
_symmetry.space_group_name_H-M   'P 1'
#
loop_
_entity.id
_entity.type
_entity.pdbx_description
1 polymer ?
#
loop_
_entity_poly.entity_id
_entity_poly.type
_entity_poly.pdbx_seq_one_letter_code
_entity_poly.pdbx_strand_id
1 'polypeptide(L)' 'MANKKIQKLTKLLHHWAEHNDSHKESFLKWRDIAKGEGLESVAEELTKAIEMIDKSTEHLLNAHKELK' A
#
# COMPACT_ATOMS: atom_id res chain seq x y z
N MET A 1 22.32 17.14 -16.68
CA MET A 1 20.98 16.55 -16.89
C MET A 1 20.65 15.71 -15.67
N ALA A 2 19.57 16.02 -14.96
CA ALA A 2 19.08 15.13 -13.91
C ALA A 2 18.90 13.72 -14.48
N ASN A 3 19.31 12.70 -13.74
CA ASN A 3 19.23 11.32 -14.21
C ASN A 3 17.76 10.97 -14.46
N LYS A 4 17.37 10.84 -15.74
CA LYS A 4 15.98 10.58 -16.17
C LYS A 4 15.39 9.34 -15.47
N LYS A 5 16.22 8.35 -15.13
CA LYS A 5 15.79 7.16 -14.38
C LYS A 5 15.43 7.52 -12.93
N ILE A 6 16.22 8.36 -12.27
CA ILE A 6 15.93 8.82 -10.90
C ILE A 6 14.66 9.68 -10.86
N GLN A 7 14.48 10.61 -11.81
CA GLN A 7 13.24 11.39 -11.90
C GLN A 7 11.99 10.51 -12.10
N LYS A 8 12.12 9.44 -12.91
CA LYS A 8 11.04 8.45 -13.07
C LYS A 8 10.79 7.70 -11.76
N LEU A 9 11.85 7.26 -11.08
CA LEU A 9 11.75 6.57 -9.79
C LEU A 9 11.06 7.44 -8.73
N THR A 10 11.41 8.72 -8.61
CA THR A 10 10.74 9.67 -7.69
C THR A 10 9.23 9.69 -7.92
N LYS A 11 8.77 9.79 -9.17
CA LYS A 11 7.34 9.77 -9.49
C LYS A 11 6.68 8.43 -9.17
N LEU A 12 7.38 7.31 -9.44
CA LEU A 12 6.86 5.97 -9.19
C LEU A 12 6.69 5.69 -7.70
N LEU A 13 7.64 6.10 -6.85
CA LEU A 13 7.55 5.89 -5.40
C LEU A 13 6.30 6.54 -4.81
N HIS A 14 5.99 7.77 -5.23
CA HIS A 14 4.76 8.45 -4.82
C HIS A 14 3.51 7.76 -5.37
N HIS A 15 3.51 7.44 -6.67
CA HIS A 15 2.38 6.77 -7.32
C HIS A 15 2.04 5.40 -6.69
N TRP A 16 3.05 4.60 -6.35
CA TRP A 16 2.84 3.32 -5.68
C TRP A 16 2.28 3.48 -4.27
N ALA A 17 2.75 4.49 -3.53
CA ALA A 17 2.20 4.82 -2.21
C ALA A 17 0.73 5.26 -2.30
N GLU A 18 0.36 6.09 -3.30
CA GLU A 18 -1.05 6.46 -3.53
C GLU A 18 -1.90 5.26 -3.97
N HIS A 19 -1.35 4.37 -4.80
CA HIS A 19 -2.08 3.19 -5.28
C HIS A 19 -2.37 2.18 -4.15
N ASN A 20 -1.45 2.08 -3.19
CA ASN A 20 -1.61 1.27 -2.00
C ASN A 20 -2.87 1.65 -1.19
N ASP A 21 -3.25 2.93 -1.15
CA ASP A 21 -4.48 3.38 -0.47
C ASP A 21 -5.72 2.76 -1.13
N SER A 22 -5.79 2.72 -2.46
CA SER A 22 -6.89 2.07 -3.19
C SER A 22 -6.95 0.55 -2.93
N HIS A 23 -5.79 -0.12 -2.82
CA HIS A 23 -5.74 -1.53 -2.46
C HIS A 23 -6.24 -1.75 -1.03
N LYS A 24 -5.80 -0.89 -0.08
CA LYS A 24 -6.24 -0.94 1.32
C LYS A 24 -7.75 -0.80 1.45
N GLU A 25 -8.37 0.17 0.75
CA GLU A 25 -9.83 0.35 0.76
C GLU A 25 -10.56 -0.92 0.29
N SER A 26 -10.08 -1.53 -0.80
CA SER A 26 -10.64 -2.79 -1.30
C SER A 26 -10.50 -3.93 -0.28
N PHE A 27 -9.33 -4.07 0.34
CA PHE A 27 -9.08 -5.11 1.33
C PHE A 27 -9.91 -4.91 2.59
N LEU A 28 -10.08 -3.67 3.06
CA LEU A 28 -10.95 -3.33 4.19
C LEU A 28 -12.39 -3.77 3.92
N LYS A 29 -12.93 -3.43 2.74
CA LYS A 29 -14.27 -3.86 2.32
C LYS A 29 -14.43 -5.37 2.39
N TRP A 30 -13.50 -6.12 1.81
CA TRP A 30 -13.59 -7.59 1.77
C TRP A 30 -13.32 -8.25 3.11
N ARG A 31 -12.46 -7.66 3.94
CA ARG A 31 -12.25 -8.10 5.32
C ARG A 31 -13.55 -8.01 6.11
N ASP A 32 -14.28 -6.90 5.96
CA ASP A 32 -15.52 -6.67 6.70
C ASP A 32 -16.64 -7.61 6.21
N ILE A 33 -16.71 -7.88 4.91
CA ILE A 33 -17.58 -8.94 4.35
C ILE A 33 -17.19 -10.30 4.94
N ALA A 34 -15.91 -10.66 4.93
CA ALA A 34 -15.44 -11.95 5.47
C ALA A 34 -15.79 -12.11 6.96
N LYS A 35 -15.70 -11.04 7.76
CA LYS A 35 -16.15 -11.04 9.17
C LYS A 35 -17.66 -11.27 9.27
N GLY A 36 -18.46 -10.61 8.42
CA GLY A 36 -19.91 -10.77 8.39
C GLY A 36 -20.36 -12.19 8.04
N GLU A 37 -19.60 -12.88 7.21
CA GLU A 37 -19.84 -14.27 6.80
C GLU A 37 -19.23 -15.32 7.75
N GLY A 38 -18.64 -14.91 8.87
CA GLY A 38 -18.00 -15.82 9.84
C GLY A 38 -16.68 -16.44 9.36
N LEU A 39 -16.05 -15.89 8.33
CA LEU A 39 -14.76 -16.33 7.80
C LEU A 39 -13.60 -15.69 8.55
N GLU A 40 -13.50 -15.94 9.86
CA GLU A 40 -12.55 -15.26 10.76
C GLU A 40 -11.09 -15.36 10.31
N SER A 41 -10.62 -16.54 9.90
CA SER A 41 -9.25 -16.72 9.42
C SER A 41 -8.95 -15.94 8.14
N VAL A 42 -9.94 -15.80 7.24
CA VAL A 42 -9.77 -15.00 6.00
C VAL A 42 -9.70 -13.51 6.35
N ALA A 43 -10.56 -13.05 7.26
CA ALA A 43 -10.52 -11.67 7.74
C ALA A 43 -9.20 -11.34 8.47
N GLU A 44 -8.63 -12.30 9.19
CA GLU A 44 -7.32 -12.13 9.84
C GLU A 44 -6.21 -11.95 8.80
N GLU A 45 -6.15 -12.78 7.76
CA GLU A 45 -5.16 -12.65 6.69
C GLU A 45 -5.31 -11.34 5.91
N LEU A 46 -6.54 -10.89 5.64
CA LEU A 46 -6.78 -9.58 5.03
C LEU A 46 -6.34 -8.43 5.94
N THR A 47 -6.49 -8.57 7.25
CA THR A 47 -5.99 -7.58 8.22
C THR A 47 -4.47 -7.48 8.16
N LYS A 48 -3.76 -8.62 8.15
CA LYS A 48 -2.30 -8.66 7.97
C LYS A 48 -1.87 -8.05 6.64
N ALA A 49 -2.59 -8.32 5.56
CA ALA A 49 -2.31 -7.74 4.25
C ALA A 49 -2.43 -6.20 4.25
N ILE A 50 -3.45 -5.65 4.92
CA ILE A 50 -3.62 -4.21 5.10
C ILE A 50 -2.43 -3.62 5.88
N GLU A 51 -2.01 -4.25 6.98
CA GLU A 51 -0.85 -3.79 7.76
C GLU A 51 0.43 -3.79 6.93
N MET A 52 0.64 -4.80 6.07
CA MET A 52 1.81 -4.85 5.20
C MET A 52 1.76 -3.78 4.11
N ILE A 53 0.57 -3.46 3.58
CA ILE A 53 0.40 -2.34 2.64
C ILE A 53 0.72 -1.01 3.32
N ASP A 54 0.29 -0.79 4.55
CA ASP A 54 0.61 0.43 5.31
C ASP A 54 2.13 0.58 5.50
N LYS A 55 2.82 -0.51 5.90
CA LYS A 55 4.29 -0.51 6.03
C LYS A 55 4.99 -0.28 4.68
N SER A 56 4.49 -0.89 3.62
CA SER A 56 5.01 -0.67 2.26
C SER A 56 4.91 0.81 1.87
N THR A 57 3.76 1.43 2.12
CA THR A 57 3.50 2.86 1.86
C THR A 57 4.45 3.75 2.64
N GLU A 58 4.69 3.47 3.92
CA GLU A 58 5.67 4.21 4.73
C GLU A 58 7.07 4.15 4.10
N HIS A 59 7.55 2.97 3.74
CA HIS A 59 8.87 2.80 3.11
C HIS A 59 8.97 3.50 1.75
N LEU A 60 7.91 3.44 0.93
CA LEU A 60 7.84 4.13 -0.36
C LEU A 60 7.92 5.66 -0.19
N LEU A 61 7.17 6.21 0.77
CA LEU A 61 7.20 7.65 1.05
C LEU A 61 8.53 8.09 1.65
N ASN A 62 9.16 7.27 2.50
CA ASN A 62 10.49 7.56 3.02
C ASN A 62 11.54 7.54 1.92
N ALA A 63 11.54 6.53 1.04
CA ALA A 63 12.43 6.50 -0.13
C ALA A 63 12.20 7.70 -1.07
N HIS A 64 10.95 8.14 -1.23
CA HIS A 64 10.62 9.33 -2.03
C HIS A 64 11.18 10.62 -1.41
N LYS A 65 11.20 10.73 -0.07
CA LYS A 65 11.81 11.88 0.64
C LYS A 65 13.32 11.97 0.44
N GLU A 66 14.02 10.83 0.42
CA GLU A 66 15.48 10.79 0.17
C GLU A 66 15.87 11.24 -1.26
N LEU A 67 14.91 11.29 -2.18
CA LEU A 67 15.11 11.72 -3.58
C LEU A 67 14.57 13.12 -3.88
N LYS A 68 14.00 13.82 -2.89
CA LYS A 68 13.49 15.19 -3.00
C LYS A 68 14.51 16.19 -2.50
#